data_AF-A0A2V8NJP5-F1
#
_entry.id   AF-A0A2V8NJP5-F1
#
_cell.length_a   1.000
_cell.length_b   1.000
_cell.length_c   1.000
_cell.angle_alpha   90.00
_cell.angle_beta   90.00
_cell.angle_gamma   90.00
#
_symmetry.space_group_name_H-M   'P 1'
#
loop_
_entity.id
_entity.type
_entity.pdbx_description
1 polymer ?
#
loop_
_entity_poly.entity_id
_entity_poly.type
_entity_poly.pdbx_seq_one_letter_code
_entity_poly.pdbx_strand_id
1 'polypeptide(L)'
;MTRHTKLMFAFLAIVAMASTSCAKLQARDNLNKGVRAFRDAHYEKAVDFFKEAIRLDPELTNAELYLATAYAQQFIPGATSEENQKYADLAIATFENVLKREPNNTTAIGGLASIYQNTNQFQKAREFYLKDAGLDPTNPLPFYAVGSVDWIMVFNKNNPPPPEEQAQLIEEGLSNLDKALALNPNYEDAMTYKNLLYREKARLATDQAEKTQLIAQADEWFNKALETRKANAAKAAGPGGITLGNK
;
A
#
# COMPACT_ATOMS: atom_id res chain seq x y z
N MET A 1 -22.45 -49.82 -23.59
CA MET A 1 -21.41 -49.28 -22.68
C MET A 1 -21.49 -49.99 -21.35
N THR A 2 -20.56 -50.91 -21.12
CA THR A 2 -20.57 -51.89 -20.03
C THR A 2 -20.13 -51.27 -18.71
N ARG A 3 -20.62 -51.81 -17.59
CA ARG A 3 -20.38 -51.39 -16.20
C ARG A 3 -18.90 -51.12 -15.87
N HIS A 4 -17.98 -51.83 -16.53
CA HIS A 4 -16.53 -51.62 -16.41
C HIS A 4 -16.05 -50.25 -16.90
N THR A 5 -16.62 -49.72 -17.99
CA THR A 5 -16.27 -48.37 -18.48
C THR A 5 -16.68 -47.30 -17.46
N LYS A 6 -17.86 -47.44 -16.83
CA LYS A 6 -18.32 -46.51 -15.79
C LYS A 6 -17.47 -46.56 -14.51
N LEU A 7 -17.03 -47.75 -14.07
CA LEU A 7 -16.13 -47.90 -12.93
C LEU A 7 -14.73 -47.32 -13.19
N MET A 8 -14.21 -47.49 -14.42
CA MET A 8 -12.90 -46.96 -14.79
C MET A 8 -12.90 -45.41 -14.85
N PHE A 9 -13.97 -44.80 -15.36
CA PHE A 9 -14.16 -43.35 -15.30
C PHE A 9 -14.31 -42.82 -13.86
N ALA A 10 -15.03 -43.53 -13.00
CA ALA A 10 -15.18 -43.16 -11.59
C ALA A 10 -13.84 -43.24 -10.82
N PHE A 11 -13.01 -44.25 -11.09
CA PHE A 11 -11.70 -44.39 -10.48
C PHE A 11 -10.70 -43.32 -10.95
N LEU A 12 -10.67 -43.01 -12.26
CA LEU A 12 -9.87 -41.91 -12.81
C LEU A 12 -10.27 -40.55 -12.23
N ALA A 13 -11.57 -40.30 -12.01
CA ALA A 13 -12.05 -39.08 -11.38
C ALA A 13 -11.59 -38.96 -9.91
N ILE A 14 -11.60 -40.05 -9.14
CA ILE A 14 -11.14 -40.05 -7.73
C ILE A 14 -9.63 -39.80 -7.63
N VAL A 15 -8.81 -40.39 -8.50
CA VAL A 15 -7.36 -40.17 -8.52
C VAL A 15 -7.00 -38.73 -8.93
N ALA A 16 -7.73 -38.15 -9.90
CA ALA A 16 -7.54 -36.75 -10.30
C ALA A 16 -7.96 -35.74 -9.20
N MET A 17 -9.00 -36.05 -8.41
CA MET A 17 -9.39 -35.23 -7.26
C MET A 17 -8.40 -35.34 -6.09
N ALA A 18 -7.79 -36.51 -5.87
CA ALA A 18 -6.81 -36.70 -4.80
C ALA A 18 -5.47 -35.98 -5.10
N SER A 19 -5.01 -35.98 -6.35
CA SER A 19 -3.76 -35.31 -6.74
C SER A 19 -3.88 -33.78 -6.66
N THR A 20 -5.01 -33.23 -7.10
CA THR A 20 -5.31 -31.79 -7.00
C THR A 20 -5.42 -31.33 -5.54
N SER A 21 -6.02 -32.13 -4.66
CA SER A 21 -6.06 -31.82 -3.22
C SER A 21 -4.67 -31.78 -2.57
N CYS A 22 -3.75 -32.66 -2.98
CA CYS A 22 -2.39 -32.67 -2.45
C CYS A 22 -1.59 -31.44 -2.91
N ALA A 23 -1.71 -31.06 -4.19
CA ALA A 23 -1.07 -29.86 -4.73
C ALA A 23 -1.52 -28.58 -4.02
N LYS A 24 -2.82 -28.42 -3.74
CA LYS A 24 -3.33 -27.25 -2.99
C LYS A 24 -2.82 -27.18 -1.55
N LEU A 25 -2.63 -28.32 -0.88
CA LEU A 25 -2.01 -28.36 0.45
C LEU A 25 -0.54 -27.93 0.40
N GLN A 26 0.21 -28.42 -0.59
CA GLN A 26 1.61 -28.02 -0.80
C GLN A 26 1.73 -26.54 -1.17
N ALA A 27 0.79 -25.99 -1.94
CA ALA A 27 0.75 -24.57 -2.27
C ALA A 27 0.62 -23.71 -1.00
N ARG A 28 -0.29 -24.08 -0.09
CA ARG A 28 -0.48 -23.39 1.20
C ARG A 28 0.74 -23.51 2.12
N ASP A 29 1.40 -24.66 2.14
CA ASP A 29 2.64 -24.82 2.90
C ASP A 29 3.76 -23.90 2.35
N ASN A 30 3.92 -23.84 1.03
CA ASN A 30 4.85 -22.91 0.38
C ASN A 30 4.49 -21.45 0.68
N LEU A 31 3.21 -21.07 0.59
CA LEU A 31 2.75 -19.75 1.00
C LEU A 31 3.18 -19.42 2.44
N ASN A 32 2.96 -20.33 3.39
CA ASN A 32 3.35 -20.12 4.78
C ASN A 32 4.87 -20.01 4.97
N LYS A 33 5.66 -20.78 4.23
CA LYS A 33 7.13 -20.67 4.21
C LYS A 33 7.57 -19.32 3.64
N GLY A 34 6.94 -18.87 2.57
CA GLY A 34 7.17 -17.56 1.96
C GLY A 34 6.85 -16.42 2.92
N VAL A 35 5.71 -16.47 3.61
CA VAL A 35 5.32 -15.44 4.60
C VAL A 35 6.33 -15.37 5.75
N ARG A 36 6.84 -16.51 6.23
CA ARG A 36 7.90 -16.53 7.25
C ARG A 36 9.19 -15.88 6.73
N ALA A 37 9.65 -16.28 5.54
CA ALA A 37 10.84 -15.70 4.92
C ALA A 37 10.69 -14.18 4.71
N PHE A 38 9.53 -13.73 4.24
CA PHE A 38 9.21 -12.31 4.04
C PHE A 38 9.26 -11.52 5.35
N ARG A 39 8.63 -12.04 6.42
CA ARG A 39 8.64 -11.40 7.74
C ARG A 39 10.06 -11.29 8.30
N ASP A 40 10.90 -12.27 8.01
CA ASP A 40 12.31 -12.29 8.41
C ASP A 40 13.20 -11.50 7.41
N ALA A 41 12.60 -10.66 6.55
CA ALA A 41 13.23 -9.82 5.52
C ALA A 41 14.05 -10.57 4.44
N HIS A 42 13.90 -11.89 4.33
CA HIS A 42 14.53 -12.70 3.28
C HIS A 42 13.67 -12.69 2.00
N TYR A 43 13.58 -11.53 1.35
CA TYR A 43 12.65 -11.30 0.23
C TYR A 43 12.88 -12.20 -0.98
N GLU A 44 14.13 -12.44 -1.38
CA GLU A 44 14.45 -13.36 -2.50
C GLU A 44 13.93 -14.78 -2.23
N LYS A 45 14.18 -15.30 -1.02
CA LYS A 45 13.70 -16.62 -0.61
C LYS A 45 12.17 -16.67 -0.51
N ALA A 46 11.55 -15.57 -0.08
CA ALA A 46 10.10 -15.46 -0.04
C ALA A 46 9.51 -15.53 -1.45
N VAL A 47 10.11 -14.83 -2.42
CA VAL A 47 9.72 -14.88 -3.85
C VAL A 47 9.73 -16.32 -4.38
N ASP A 48 10.76 -17.11 -4.08
CA ASP A 48 10.83 -18.51 -4.54
C ASP A 48 9.68 -19.35 -3.98
N PHE A 49 9.38 -19.22 -2.69
CA PHE A 49 8.26 -19.93 -2.08
C PHE A 49 6.91 -19.49 -2.64
N PHE A 50 6.70 -18.18 -2.87
CA PHE A 50 5.43 -17.70 -3.45
C PHE A 50 5.27 -18.16 -4.90
N LYS A 51 6.34 -18.15 -5.71
CA LYS A 51 6.31 -18.71 -7.07
C LYS A 51 5.93 -20.18 -7.07
N GLU A 52 6.49 -20.98 -6.17
CA GLU A 52 6.16 -22.39 -6.05
C GLU A 52 4.70 -22.59 -5.59
N ALA A 53 4.21 -21.76 -4.66
CA ALA A 53 2.81 -21.78 -4.26
C ALA A 53 1.86 -21.52 -5.44
N ILE A 54 2.16 -20.52 -6.26
CA ILE A 54 1.39 -20.17 -7.48
C ILE A 54 1.50 -21.28 -8.53
N ARG A 55 2.66 -21.91 -8.69
CA ARG A 55 2.84 -23.04 -9.62
C ARG A 55 1.96 -24.23 -9.25
N LEU A 56 1.82 -24.49 -7.94
CA LEU A 56 1.02 -25.60 -7.40
C LEU A 56 -0.48 -25.31 -7.37
N ASP A 57 -0.86 -24.05 -7.10
CA ASP A 57 -2.25 -23.58 -7.10
C ASP A 57 -2.32 -22.17 -7.73
N PRO A 58 -2.51 -22.06 -9.06
CA PRO A 58 -2.57 -20.78 -9.76
C PRO A 58 -3.74 -19.88 -9.37
N GLU A 59 -4.73 -20.41 -8.64
CA GLU A 59 -5.88 -19.66 -8.14
C GLU A 59 -5.62 -19.08 -6.73
N LEU A 60 -4.45 -19.32 -6.15
CA LEU A 60 -4.11 -18.86 -4.81
C LEU A 60 -3.73 -17.37 -4.83
N THR A 61 -4.72 -16.48 -5.00
CA THR A 61 -4.52 -15.02 -5.09
C THR A 61 -3.65 -14.47 -3.96
N ASN A 62 -3.77 -14.99 -2.74
CA ASN A 62 -2.94 -14.55 -1.61
C ASN A 62 -1.44 -14.74 -1.89
N ALA A 63 -1.03 -15.82 -2.55
CA ALA A 63 0.37 -16.03 -2.92
C ALA A 63 0.84 -15.03 -3.98
N GLU A 64 -0.02 -14.67 -4.93
CA GLU A 64 0.28 -13.60 -5.91
C GLU A 64 0.41 -12.23 -5.25
N LEU A 65 -0.47 -11.90 -4.30
CA LEU A 65 -0.39 -10.65 -3.53
C LEU A 65 0.93 -10.57 -2.77
N TYR A 66 1.29 -11.62 -2.03
CA TYR A 66 2.56 -11.67 -1.30
C TYR A 66 3.79 -11.64 -2.22
N LEU A 67 3.71 -12.28 -3.39
CA LEU A 67 4.77 -12.21 -4.40
C LEU A 67 4.97 -10.77 -4.89
N ALA A 68 3.89 -10.07 -5.23
CA ALA A 68 3.94 -8.68 -5.65
C ALA A 68 4.52 -7.77 -4.56
N THR A 69 4.10 -7.96 -3.30
CA THR A 69 4.67 -7.23 -2.15
C THR A 69 6.15 -7.54 -1.96
N ALA A 70 6.59 -8.79 -2.13
CA ALA A 70 8.00 -9.17 -2.03
C ALA A 70 8.87 -8.55 -3.13
N TYR A 71 8.34 -8.38 -4.35
CA TYR A 71 8.99 -7.58 -5.37
C TYR A 71 9.03 -6.10 -5.00
N ALA A 72 7.92 -5.53 -4.53
CA ALA A 72 7.87 -4.12 -4.13
C ALA A 72 8.85 -3.77 -3.00
N GLN A 73 9.10 -4.68 -2.04
CA GLN A 73 10.07 -4.47 -0.96
C GLN A 73 11.53 -4.50 -1.42
N GLN A 74 11.82 -5.10 -2.58
CA GLN A 74 13.16 -5.10 -3.16
C GLN A 74 13.44 -3.88 -4.03
N PHE A 75 12.39 -3.12 -4.38
CA PHE A 75 12.57 -1.83 -5.04
C PHE A 75 13.08 -0.78 -4.05
N ILE A 76 14.18 -0.13 -4.41
CA ILE A 76 14.83 0.95 -3.69
C ILE A 76 14.49 2.28 -4.40
N PRO A 77 13.68 3.16 -3.79
CA PRO A 77 13.37 4.46 -4.37
C PRO A 77 14.63 5.27 -4.68
N GLY A 78 14.69 5.83 -5.89
CA GLY A 78 15.80 6.66 -6.36
C GLY A 78 17.01 5.89 -6.91
N ALA A 79 17.09 4.57 -6.75
CA ALA A 79 18.14 3.77 -7.40
C ALA A 79 17.83 3.58 -8.91
N THR A 80 18.87 3.72 -9.75
CA THR A 80 18.71 3.78 -11.22
C THR A 80 19.15 2.52 -11.96
N SER A 81 19.54 1.46 -11.25
CA SER A 81 19.95 0.20 -11.88
C SER A 81 18.76 -0.50 -12.56
N GLU A 82 19.00 -1.18 -13.68
CA GLU A 82 17.97 -1.98 -14.36
C GLU A 82 17.35 -3.05 -13.45
N GLU A 83 18.16 -3.68 -12.58
CA GLU A 83 17.68 -4.66 -11.61
C GLU A 83 16.67 -4.05 -10.62
N ASN A 84 16.95 -2.85 -10.10
CA ASN A 84 16.02 -2.11 -9.26
C ASN A 84 14.69 -1.86 -9.98
N GLN A 85 14.74 -1.37 -11.23
CA GLN A 85 13.53 -1.10 -12.02
C GLN A 85 12.73 -2.38 -12.27
N LYS A 86 13.41 -3.50 -12.53
CA LYS A 86 12.76 -4.80 -12.73
C LYS A 86 11.91 -5.22 -11.53
N TYR A 87 12.31 -4.91 -10.30
CA TYR A 87 11.48 -5.20 -9.12
C TYR A 87 10.17 -4.40 -9.12
N ALA A 88 10.20 -3.13 -9.51
CA ALA A 88 8.98 -2.34 -9.68
C ALA A 88 8.07 -2.91 -10.78
N ASP A 89 8.64 -3.22 -11.95
CA ASP A 89 7.88 -3.76 -13.08
C ASP A 89 7.22 -5.10 -12.73
N LEU A 90 7.94 -5.98 -12.02
CA LEU A 90 7.42 -7.26 -11.54
C LEU A 90 6.30 -7.06 -10.51
N ALA A 91 6.45 -6.13 -9.57
CA ALA A 91 5.42 -5.83 -8.58
C ALA A 91 4.14 -5.32 -9.26
N ILE A 92 4.27 -4.34 -10.16
CA ILE A 92 3.15 -3.75 -10.91
C ILE A 92 2.42 -4.83 -11.71
N ALA A 93 3.13 -5.58 -12.54
CA ALA A 93 2.53 -6.61 -13.38
C ALA A 93 1.81 -7.70 -12.55
N THR A 94 2.37 -8.06 -11.40
CA THR A 94 1.78 -9.08 -10.52
C THR A 94 0.50 -8.57 -9.86
N PHE A 95 0.48 -7.33 -9.33
CA PHE A 95 -0.74 -6.74 -8.79
C PHE A 95 -1.82 -6.52 -9.86
N GLU A 96 -1.44 -6.06 -11.06
CA GLU A 96 -2.37 -5.90 -12.19
C GLU A 96 -3.01 -7.23 -12.59
N ASN A 97 -2.26 -8.34 -12.54
CA ASN A 97 -2.82 -9.68 -12.80
C ASN A 97 -3.86 -10.09 -11.76
N VAL A 98 -3.65 -9.77 -10.49
CA VAL A 98 -4.69 -9.97 -9.46
C VAL A 98 -5.93 -9.15 -9.80
N LEU A 99 -5.78 -7.88 -10.17
CA LEU A 99 -6.92 -7.01 -10.49
C LEU A 99 -7.70 -7.39 -11.75
N LYS A 100 -7.10 -8.14 -12.69
CA LYS A 100 -7.84 -8.74 -13.81
C LYS A 100 -8.91 -9.73 -13.34
N ARG A 101 -8.65 -10.43 -12.24
CA ARG A 101 -9.58 -11.44 -11.66
C ARG A 101 -10.42 -10.87 -10.54
N GLU A 102 -9.84 -9.98 -9.73
CA GLU A 102 -10.45 -9.37 -8.56
C GLU A 102 -10.34 -7.83 -8.64
N PRO A 103 -11.19 -7.15 -9.45
CA PRO A 103 -11.05 -5.72 -9.73
C PRO A 103 -11.11 -4.77 -8.52
N ASN A 104 -11.65 -5.27 -7.40
CA ASN A 104 -11.84 -4.54 -6.15
C ASN A 104 -10.98 -5.09 -5.01
N ASN A 105 -9.92 -5.87 -5.31
CA ASN A 105 -9.00 -6.34 -4.29
C ASN A 105 -8.19 -5.16 -3.73
N THR A 106 -8.54 -4.71 -2.52
CA THR A 106 -7.94 -3.53 -1.86
C THR A 106 -6.44 -3.70 -1.59
N THR A 107 -5.98 -4.94 -1.33
CA THR A 107 -4.55 -5.21 -1.15
C THR A 107 -3.76 -4.97 -2.44
N ALA A 108 -4.26 -5.42 -3.60
CA ALA A 108 -3.62 -5.17 -4.88
C ALA A 108 -3.71 -3.69 -5.30
N ILE A 109 -4.83 -3.02 -5.03
CA ILE A 109 -5.02 -1.59 -5.31
C ILE A 109 -4.03 -0.75 -4.48
N GLY A 110 -3.98 -0.96 -3.16
CA GLY A 110 -3.04 -0.26 -2.27
C GLY A 110 -1.58 -0.58 -2.59
N GLY A 111 -1.28 -1.83 -2.96
CA GLY A 111 0.05 -2.24 -3.43
C GLY A 111 0.50 -1.51 -4.71
N LEU A 112 -0.39 -1.38 -5.70
CA LEU A 112 -0.14 -0.59 -6.91
C LEU A 112 0.06 0.89 -6.61
N ALA A 113 -0.80 1.46 -5.75
CA ALA A 113 -0.66 2.85 -5.34
C ALA A 113 0.72 3.12 -4.72
N SER A 114 1.16 2.24 -3.82
CA SER A 114 2.46 2.34 -3.15
C SER A 114 3.64 2.23 -4.13
N ILE A 115 3.64 1.27 -5.04
CA ILE A 115 4.75 1.13 -5.99
C ILE A 115 4.76 2.26 -7.04
N TYR A 116 3.59 2.77 -7.45
CA TYR A 116 3.53 3.97 -8.29
C TYR A 116 4.08 5.19 -7.56
N GLN A 117 3.80 5.35 -6.27
CA GLN A 117 4.38 6.43 -5.47
C GLN A 117 5.90 6.31 -5.37
N ASN A 118 6.41 5.10 -5.07
CA ASN A 118 7.84 4.83 -4.94
C ASN A 118 8.61 5.02 -6.26
N THR A 119 7.93 4.83 -7.40
CA THR A 119 8.47 5.08 -8.75
C THR A 119 8.19 6.50 -9.27
N ASN A 120 7.78 7.42 -8.39
CA ASN A 120 7.44 8.82 -8.70
C ASN A 120 6.30 9.01 -9.72
N GLN A 121 5.48 7.98 -9.96
CA GLN A 121 4.26 8.04 -10.77
C GLN A 121 3.09 8.54 -9.92
N PHE A 122 3.22 9.74 -9.36
CA PHE A 122 2.32 10.29 -8.34
C PHE A 122 0.86 10.36 -8.77
N GLN A 123 0.58 10.72 -10.03
CA GLN A 123 -0.78 10.76 -10.55
C GLN A 123 -1.46 9.37 -10.49
N LYS A 124 -0.76 8.32 -10.92
CA LYS A 124 -1.28 6.95 -10.83
C LYS A 124 -1.41 6.50 -9.38
N ALA A 125 -0.42 6.83 -8.53
CA ALA A 125 -0.49 6.51 -7.11
C ALA A 125 -1.77 7.10 -6.48
N ARG A 126 -2.04 8.37 -6.75
CA ARG A 126 -3.24 9.08 -6.31
C ARG A 126 -4.52 8.42 -6.78
N GLU A 127 -4.62 8.08 -8.06
CA GLU A 127 -5.80 7.39 -8.64
C GLU A 127 -6.11 6.08 -7.91
N PHE A 128 -5.08 5.26 -7.65
CA PHE A 128 -5.26 4.00 -6.94
C PHE A 128 -5.58 4.19 -5.45
N TYR A 129 -4.97 5.16 -4.76
CA TYR A 129 -5.35 5.46 -3.37
C TYR A 129 -6.79 5.98 -3.25
N LEU A 130 -7.24 6.83 -4.17
CA LEU A 130 -8.64 7.29 -4.21
C LEU A 130 -9.60 6.12 -4.46
N LYS A 131 -9.23 5.18 -5.34
CA LYS A 131 -10.00 3.96 -5.56
C LYS A 131 -10.08 3.10 -4.29
N ASP A 132 -8.97 2.92 -3.58
CA ASP A 132 -8.92 2.18 -2.31
C ASP A 132 -9.80 2.83 -1.23
N ALA A 133 -9.68 4.15 -1.06
CA ALA A 133 -10.52 4.94 -0.14
C ALA A 133 -12.02 4.83 -0.44
N GLY A 134 -12.40 4.68 -1.72
CA GLY A 134 -13.78 4.47 -2.12
C GLY A 134 -14.32 3.06 -1.83
N LEU A 135 -13.44 2.06 -1.78
CA LEU A 135 -13.79 0.66 -1.50
C LEU A 135 -13.81 0.36 0.00
N ASP A 136 -12.90 0.96 0.77
CA ASP A 136 -12.86 0.85 2.23
C ASP A 136 -12.85 2.23 2.89
N PRO A 137 -14.04 2.84 3.10
CA PRO A 137 -14.15 4.15 3.71
C PRO A 137 -13.87 4.14 5.23
N THR A 138 -13.59 2.98 5.83
CA THR A 138 -13.28 2.85 7.26
C THR A 138 -11.78 2.79 7.53
N ASN A 139 -10.97 2.57 6.50
CA ASN A 139 -9.53 2.55 6.60
C ASN A 139 -8.95 3.97 6.44
N PRO A 140 -8.26 4.53 7.46
CA PRO A 140 -7.67 5.86 7.37
C PRO A 140 -6.46 5.94 6.41
N LEU A 141 -5.81 4.81 6.12
CA LEU A 141 -4.55 4.77 5.37
C LEU A 141 -4.65 5.36 3.95
N PRO A 142 -5.60 4.95 3.08
CA PRO A 142 -5.67 5.49 1.73
C PRO A 142 -6.01 7.00 1.72
N PHE A 143 -6.83 7.48 2.65
CA PHE A 143 -7.11 8.92 2.78
C PHE A 143 -5.85 9.71 3.16
N TYR A 144 -5.08 9.20 4.13
CA TYR A 144 -3.77 9.77 4.47
C TYR A 144 -2.83 9.79 3.27
N ALA A 145 -2.77 8.68 2.52
CA ALA A 145 -1.87 8.53 1.39
C ALA A 145 -2.19 9.50 0.24
N VAL A 146 -3.49 9.78 -0.02
CA VAL A 146 -3.89 10.84 -0.95
C VAL A 146 -3.35 12.19 -0.51
N GLY A 147 -3.54 12.59 0.75
CA GLY A 147 -3.02 13.86 1.26
C GLY A 147 -1.49 13.97 1.20
N SER A 148 -0.78 12.86 1.44
CA SER A 148 0.67 12.77 1.29
C SER A 148 1.11 12.98 -0.17
N VAL A 149 0.49 12.27 -1.12
CA VAL A 149 0.79 12.39 -2.55
C VAL A 149 0.45 13.78 -3.08
N ASP A 150 -0.69 14.36 -2.69
CA ASP A 150 -1.09 15.71 -3.08
C ASP A 150 -0.07 16.74 -2.62
N TRP A 151 0.43 16.61 -1.39
CA TRP A 151 1.52 17.46 -0.92
C TRP A 151 2.81 17.26 -1.75
N ILE A 152 3.21 16.02 -2.06
CA ILE A 152 4.41 15.75 -2.87
C ILE A 152 4.30 16.44 -4.24
N MET A 153 3.14 16.34 -4.89
CA MET A 153 2.88 16.95 -6.19
C MET A 153 2.95 18.48 -6.13
N VAL A 154 2.36 19.09 -5.11
CA VAL A 154 2.35 20.55 -4.91
C VAL A 154 3.72 21.10 -4.51
N PHE A 155 4.44 20.38 -3.65
CA PHE A 155 5.75 20.79 -3.12
C PHE A 155 6.87 20.68 -4.16
N ASN A 156 6.72 19.83 -5.18
CA ASN A 156 7.74 19.61 -6.20
C ASN A 156 8.04 20.88 -7.02
N LYS A 157 9.07 21.62 -6.62
CA LYS A 157 9.50 22.86 -7.28
C LYS A 157 10.13 22.66 -8.66
N ASN A 158 10.57 21.44 -8.98
CA ASN A 158 11.22 21.17 -10.26
C ASN A 158 10.21 21.04 -11.40
N ASN A 159 9.01 20.56 -11.08
CA ASN A 159 7.91 20.44 -12.04
C ASN A 159 6.56 20.57 -11.32
N PRO A 160 6.22 21.77 -10.82
CA PRO A 160 4.97 21.97 -10.11
C PRO A 160 3.78 21.94 -11.08
N PRO A 161 2.61 21.44 -10.66
CA PRO A 161 1.37 21.61 -11.41
C PRO A 161 1.03 23.10 -11.63
N PRO A 162 0.13 23.45 -12.56
CA PRO A 162 -0.41 24.80 -12.68
C PRO A 162 -1.03 25.29 -11.36
N PRO A 163 -1.05 26.62 -11.07
CA PRO A 163 -1.56 27.13 -9.80
C PRO A 163 -2.99 26.70 -9.44
N GLU A 164 -3.88 26.60 -10.43
CA GLU A 164 -5.26 26.13 -10.22
C GLU A 164 -5.30 24.66 -9.77
N GLU A 165 -4.48 23.82 -10.40
CA GLU A 165 -4.34 22.40 -10.04
C GLU A 165 -3.69 22.26 -8.66
N GLN A 166 -2.69 23.10 -8.32
CA GLN A 166 -2.13 23.12 -6.97
C GLN A 166 -3.18 23.45 -5.92
N ALA A 167 -4.02 24.46 -6.16
CA ALA A 167 -5.10 24.83 -5.25
C ALA A 167 -6.10 23.67 -5.07
N GLN A 168 -6.48 23.01 -6.17
CA GLN A 168 -7.35 21.83 -6.11
C GLN A 168 -6.74 20.68 -5.31
N LEU A 169 -5.48 20.32 -5.59
CA LEU A 169 -4.76 19.27 -4.86
C LEU A 169 -4.63 19.58 -3.37
N ILE A 170 -4.40 20.85 -3.01
CA ILE A 170 -4.36 21.28 -1.60
C ILE A 170 -5.70 21.06 -0.92
N GLU A 171 -6.82 21.49 -1.52
CA GLU A 171 -8.15 21.30 -0.92
C GLU A 171 -8.52 19.82 -0.81
N GLU A 172 -8.29 19.04 -1.87
CA GLU A 172 -8.58 17.60 -1.88
C GLU A 172 -7.70 16.86 -0.86
N GLY A 173 -6.41 17.19 -0.79
CA GLY A 173 -5.49 16.63 0.18
C GLY A 173 -5.91 16.93 1.62
N LEU A 174 -6.27 18.19 1.93
CA LEU A 174 -6.79 18.58 3.26
C LEU A 174 -8.07 17.82 3.61
N SER A 175 -9.01 17.69 2.66
CA SER A 175 -10.27 16.95 2.87
C SER A 175 -10.04 15.46 3.14
N ASN A 176 -9.10 14.83 2.44
CA ASN A 176 -8.76 13.43 2.70
C ASN A 176 -8.05 13.28 4.06
N LEU A 177 -7.16 14.20 4.44
CA LEU A 177 -6.54 14.18 5.77
C LEU A 177 -7.57 14.39 6.89
N ASP A 178 -8.60 15.20 6.68
CA ASP A 178 -9.73 15.32 7.60
C ASP A 178 -10.44 13.99 7.82
N LYS A 179 -10.70 13.24 6.75
CA LYS A 179 -11.30 11.89 6.85
C LYS A 179 -10.37 10.92 7.59
N ALA A 180 -9.07 10.93 7.27
CA ALA A 180 -8.08 10.10 7.93
C ALA A 180 -8.02 10.37 9.44
N LEU A 181 -8.07 11.65 9.85
CA LEU A 181 -8.04 12.07 11.25
C LEU A 181 -9.37 11.84 11.97
N ALA A 182 -10.50 11.86 11.27
CA ALA A 182 -11.79 11.48 11.84
C ALA A 182 -11.83 9.97 12.19
N LEU A 183 -11.21 9.13 11.36
CA LEU A 183 -11.10 7.68 11.57
C LEU A 183 -10.01 7.32 12.59
N ASN A 184 -8.88 8.04 12.57
CA ASN A 184 -7.78 7.87 13.52
C ASN A 184 -7.30 9.25 14.04
N PRO A 185 -7.84 9.72 15.18
CA PRO A 185 -7.46 11.01 15.76
C PRO A 185 -5.99 11.09 16.24
N ASN A 186 -5.28 9.97 16.38
CA ASN A 186 -3.86 9.93 16.78
C ASN A 186 -2.92 9.66 15.59
N TYR A 187 -3.40 9.86 14.36
CA TYR A 187 -2.59 9.66 13.15
C TYR A 187 -1.61 10.82 12.95
N GLU A 188 -0.43 10.69 13.55
CA GLU A 188 0.61 11.72 13.54
C GLU A 188 1.02 12.14 12.12
N ASP A 189 1.26 11.18 11.23
CA ASP A 189 1.66 11.47 9.85
C ASP A 189 0.59 12.30 9.11
N ALA A 190 -0.70 12.00 9.32
CA ALA A 190 -1.78 12.78 8.71
C ALA A 190 -1.82 14.23 9.22
N MET A 191 -1.55 14.46 10.51
CA MET A 191 -1.39 15.82 11.06
C MET A 191 -0.20 16.54 10.44
N THR A 192 0.92 15.83 10.26
CA THR A 192 2.14 16.37 9.64
C THR A 192 1.86 16.84 8.21
N TYR A 193 1.22 16.02 7.36
CA TYR A 193 0.87 16.45 6.00
C TYR A 193 -0.19 17.55 5.98
N LYS A 194 -1.09 17.58 6.97
CA LYS A 194 -2.10 18.66 7.07
C LYS A 194 -1.45 20.01 7.34
N ASN A 195 -0.48 20.07 8.25
CA ASN A 195 0.39 21.24 8.44
C ASN A 195 1.07 21.64 7.12
N LEU A 196 1.71 20.69 6.45
CA LEU A 196 2.45 20.96 5.22
C LEU A 196 1.55 21.51 4.10
N LEU A 197 0.34 20.98 3.92
CA LEU A 197 -0.62 21.50 2.94
C LEU A 197 -1.15 22.89 3.31
N TYR A 198 -1.36 23.20 4.59
CA TYR A 198 -1.69 24.58 4.99
C TYR A 198 -0.55 25.56 4.67
N ARG A 199 0.71 25.14 4.78
CA ARG A 199 1.84 25.99 4.38
C ARG A 199 1.87 26.23 2.87
N GLU A 200 1.56 25.21 2.07
CA GLU A 200 1.43 25.38 0.62
C GLU A 200 0.23 26.27 0.27
N LYS A 201 -0.90 26.13 0.97
CA LYS A 201 -2.07 27.02 0.83
C LYS A 201 -1.70 28.47 1.13
N ALA A 202 -0.98 28.70 2.23
CA ALA A 202 -0.50 30.04 2.63
C ALA A 202 0.50 30.63 1.63
N ARG A 203 1.28 29.79 0.93
CA ARG A 203 2.20 30.22 -0.13
C ARG A 203 1.43 30.74 -1.35
N LEU A 204 0.30 30.12 -1.67
CA LEU A 204 -0.55 30.51 -2.80
C LEU A 204 -1.50 31.68 -2.50
N ALA A 205 -1.80 31.92 -1.21
CA ALA A 205 -2.68 33.00 -0.79
C ALA A 205 -2.13 34.39 -1.20
N THR A 206 -2.99 35.20 -1.82
CA THR A 206 -2.69 36.59 -2.21
C THR A 206 -3.09 37.59 -1.14
N ASP A 207 -4.09 37.25 -0.32
CA ASP A 207 -4.54 38.09 0.79
C ASP A 207 -3.66 37.86 2.03
N GLN A 208 -3.20 38.97 2.64
CA GLN A 208 -2.28 38.90 3.77
C GLN A 208 -2.95 38.39 5.05
N ALA A 209 -4.25 38.67 5.26
CA ALA A 209 -4.97 38.19 6.44
C ALA A 209 -5.23 36.68 6.32
N GLU A 210 -5.66 36.21 5.15
CA GLU A 210 -5.79 34.80 4.83
C GLU A 210 -4.47 34.05 5.03
N LYS A 211 -3.37 34.59 4.48
CA LYS A 211 -2.04 34.00 4.66
C LYS A 211 -1.66 33.85 6.12
N THR A 212 -1.90 34.88 6.94
CA THR A 212 -1.64 34.82 8.39
C THR A 212 -2.50 33.75 9.08
N GLN A 213 -3.77 33.62 8.71
CA GLN A 213 -4.66 32.58 9.25
C GLN A 213 -4.18 31.17 8.87
N LEU A 214 -3.81 30.94 7.61
CA LEU A 214 -3.34 29.65 7.12
C LEU A 214 -2.03 29.22 7.78
N ILE A 215 -1.11 30.17 8.03
CA ILE A 215 0.12 29.91 8.80
C ILE A 215 -0.22 29.50 10.24
N ALA A 216 -1.15 30.19 10.90
CA ALA A 216 -1.56 29.82 12.25
C ALA A 216 -2.18 28.42 12.30
N GLN A 217 -2.99 28.05 11.30
CA GLN A 217 -3.53 26.69 11.16
C GLN A 217 -2.42 25.65 10.95
N ALA A 218 -1.42 25.96 10.12
CA ALA A 218 -0.27 25.08 9.91
C ALA A 218 0.50 24.84 11.22
N ASP A 219 0.76 25.89 11.99
CA ASP A 219 1.46 25.81 13.28
C ASP A 219 0.65 25.03 14.33
N GLU A 220 -0.68 25.17 14.33
CA GLU A 220 -1.57 24.36 15.18
C GLU A 220 -1.42 22.86 14.87
N TRP A 221 -1.47 22.47 13.60
CA TRP A 221 -1.32 21.07 13.20
C TRP A 221 0.08 20.53 13.45
N PHE A 222 1.11 21.36 13.30
CA PHE A 222 2.47 21.00 13.68
C PHE A 222 2.57 20.67 15.18
N ASN A 223 1.98 21.51 16.03
CA ASN A 223 1.98 21.29 17.48
C ASN A 223 1.20 20.02 17.85
N LYS A 224 0.02 19.79 17.25
CA LYS A 224 -0.76 18.56 17.43
C LYS A 224 0.02 17.31 17.02
N ALA A 225 0.74 17.35 15.90
CA ALA A 225 1.58 16.24 15.46
C ALA A 225 2.69 15.95 16.48
N LEU A 226 3.36 17.00 16.99
CA LEU A 226 4.42 16.85 18.00
C LEU A 226 3.88 16.27 19.32
N GLU A 227 2.73 16.75 19.79
CA GLU A 227 2.07 16.23 20.99
C GLU A 227 1.64 14.77 20.82
N THR A 228 1.03 14.45 19.67
CA THR A 228 0.61 13.08 19.33
C THR A 228 1.80 12.14 19.26
N ARG A 229 2.92 12.57 18.68
CA ARG A 229 4.17 11.79 18.65
C ARG A 229 4.66 11.47 20.05
N LYS A 230 4.70 12.47 20.95
CA LYS A 230 5.10 12.27 22.36
C LYS A 230 4.16 11.29 23.06
N ALA A 231 2.84 11.43 22.86
CA ALA A 231 1.84 10.53 23.45
C ALA A 231 1.98 9.09 22.93
N ASN A 232 2.21 8.90 21.63
CA ASN A 232 2.41 7.59 21.01
C ASN A 232 3.69 6.92 21.52
N ALA A 233 4.80 7.67 21.62
CA ALA A 233 6.06 7.17 22.17
C ALA A 233 5.92 6.74 23.64
N ALA A 234 5.21 7.53 24.47
CA ALA A 234 4.95 7.19 25.86
C ALA A 234 4.13 5.90 26.00
N LYS A 235 3.11 5.70 25.15
CA LYS A 235 2.32 4.45 25.11
C LYS A 235 3.18 3.24 24.72
N ALA A 236 4.08 3.40 23.74
CA ALA A 236 4.98 2.34 23.31
C ALA A 236 6.02 1.95 24.38
N ALA A 237 6.34 2.84 25.32
CA ALA A 237 7.29 2.59 26.40
C ALA A 237 6.64 2.07 27.72
N GLY A 238 5.30 1.99 27.79
CA GLY A 238 4.58 1.49 28.97
C GLY A 238 4.71 -0.02 29.20
N PRO A 239 4.17 -0.59 30.30
CA PRO A 239 4.43 -1.97 30.75
C PRO A 239 4.00 -3.11 29.80
N GLY A 240 3.42 -2.79 28.65
CA GLY A 240 3.08 -3.75 27.58
C GLY A 240 3.78 -3.49 26.24
N GLY A 241 4.69 -2.52 26.18
CA GLY A 241 5.51 -2.24 25.01
C GLY A 241 6.64 -3.26 24.90
N ILE A 242 6.49 -4.25 24.02
CA ILE A 242 7.58 -5.14 23.66
C ILE A 242 8.66 -4.28 23.01
N THR A 243 9.70 -3.95 23.76
CA THR A 243 10.97 -3.50 23.20
C THR A 243 11.53 -4.70 22.44
N LEU A 244 11.31 -4.73 21.12
CA LEU A 244 12.09 -5.57 20.22
C LEU A 244 13.51 -5.01 20.24
N GLY A 245 14.29 -5.49 21.22
CA GLY A 245 15.70 -5.20 21.33
C GLY A 245 16.42 -5.72 20.10
N ASN A 246 17.04 -4.80 19.37
CA ASN A 246 18.09 -5.12 18.41
C ASN A 246 19.17 -5.97 19.07
N LYS A 247 19.38 -7.18 18.54
CA LYS A 247 20.65 -7.90 18.55
C LYS A 247 20.82 -8.60 17.21
#